data_AF-A0A1L5L5L2-F1
#
_entry.id   AF-A0A1L5L5L2-F1
#
_cell.length_a   1.000
_cell.length_b   1.000
_cell.length_c   1.000
_cell.angle_alpha   90.00
_cell.angle_beta   90.00
_cell.angle_gamma   90.00
#
_symmetry.space_group_name_H-M   'P 1'
#
loop_
_entity.id
_entity.type
_entity.pdbx_description
1 polymer ?
#
loop_
_entity_poly.entity_id
_entity_poly.type
_entity_poly.pdbx_seq_one_letter_code
_entity_poly.pdbx_strand_id
1 'polypeptide(L)'
;PNFDVGQRSAASIARRVQDPLAELVKIDPKSIGVGQYQHDMNQKKLDEALSGVVEDSVNKVGVDLNTASASLLEYISGISKAIAKNIVAYREENGQFTDRKELLKVAKLGPKAFEQCAGFMRISGGKNPLDATSVHPESYEAASALLSKLGYKPNDVVAGNLLGLSLQVKDYKKMAAELGIGEITLRDIVKELEKPARDPRDDMPKPILRSDVLEMKDLKEGMVLKGTVRNVIDFGAFVDIGVHQDGLVHISEMTERFIKHPLEAVSVGDIVDVRVIGVDMKKKRISLSMKGLNK
;
A
#
# COMPACT_ATOMS: atom_id res chain seq x y z
N PRO A 1 20.26 -18.93 -8.38
CA PRO A 1 20.77 -19.86 -9.41
C PRO A 1 20.60 -21.34 -9.04
N ASN A 2 20.90 -21.70 -7.78
CA ASN A 2 20.97 -23.10 -7.32
C ASN A 2 19.63 -23.73 -6.91
N PHE A 3 18.53 -22.99 -7.01
CA PHE A 3 17.19 -23.46 -6.63
C PHE A 3 16.35 -23.78 -7.86
N ASP A 4 15.52 -24.80 -7.78
CA ASP A 4 14.55 -25.14 -8.82
C ASP A 4 13.40 -24.11 -8.89
N VAL A 5 12.53 -24.25 -9.90
CA VAL A 5 11.41 -23.32 -10.14
C VAL A 5 10.36 -23.39 -9.02
N GLY A 6 10.10 -24.57 -8.46
CA GLY A 6 9.14 -24.75 -7.38
C GLY A 6 9.61 -24.11 -6.08
N GLN A 7 10.88 -24.29 -5.72
CA GLN A 7 11.53 -23.67 -4.58
C GLN A 7 11.54 -22.14 -4.68
N ARG A 8 11.84 -21.60 -5.87
CA ARG A 8 11.76 -20.14 -6.11
C ARG A 8 10.34 -19.62 -5.95
N SER A 9 9.36 -20.37 -6.42
CA SER A 9 7.94 -20.02 -6.28
C SER A 9 7.51 -20.02 -4.82
N ALA A 10 7.90 -21.05 -4.05
CA ALA A 10 7.64 -21.13 -2.61
C ALA A 10 8.29 -19.96 -1.84
N ALA A 11 9.54 -19.61 -2.17
CA ALA A 11 10.22 -18.46 -1.59
C ALA A 11 9.50 -17.14 -1.90
N SER A 12 8.98 -16.96 -3.12
CA SER A 12 8.20 -15.77 -3.47
C SER A 12 6.90 -15.70 -2.68
N ILE A 13 6.17 -16.82 -2.52
CA ILE A 13 4.95 -16.87 -1.69
C ILE A 13 5.26 -16.44 -0.25
N ALA A 14 6.31 -16.98 0.36
CA ALA A 14 6.70 -16.63 1.72
C ALA A 14 7.04 -15.13 1.86
N ARG A 15 7.75 -14.55 0.90
CA ARG A 15 8.10 -13.13 0.89
C ARG A 15 6.91 -12.21 0.68
N ARG A 16 5.93 -12.61 -0.14
CA ARG A 16 4.68 -11.85 -0.30
C ARG A 16 3.89 -11.74 0.99
N VAL A 17 3.96 -12.74 1.87
CA VAL A 17 3.32 -12.67 3.20
C VAL A 17 4.04 -11.66 4.10
N GLN A 18 5.37 -11.52 3.96
CA GLN A 18 6.16 -10.56 4.74
C GLN A 18 5.98 -9.13 4.26
N ASP A 19 6.13 -8.90 2.95
CA ASP A 19 5.91 -7.61 2.30
C ASP A 19 5.39 -7.83 0.87
N PRO A 20 4.07 -7.75 0.65
CA PRO A 20 3.49 -7.94 -0.67
C PRO A 20 4.05 -6.97 -1.70
N LEU A 21 4.26 -5.71 -1.33
CA LEU A 21 4.68 -4.66 -2.25
C LEU A 21 6.10 -4.93 -2.75
N ALA A 22 7.04 -5.19 -1.84
CA ALA A 22 8.44 -5.42 -2.19
C ALA A 22 8.66 -6.68 -3.05
N GLU A 23 7.75 -7.66 -3.00
CA GLU A 23 7.85 -8.89 -3.77
C GLU A 23 7.05 -8.84 -5.09
N LEU A 24 5.87 -8.23 -5.11
CA LEU A 24 5.03 -8.13 -6.32
C LEU A 24 5.64 -7.21 -7.39
N VAL A 25 6.35 -6.14 -6.99
CA VAL A 25 7.07 -5.24 -7.93
C VAL A 25 8.19 -5.92 -8.72
N LYS A 26 8.60 -7.14 -8.34
CA LYS A 26 9.60 -7.92 -9.10
C LYS A 26 8.98 -8.63 -10.30
N ILE A 27 7.66 -8.65 -10.38
CA ILE A 27 6.87 -9.30 -11.42
C ILE A 27 6.34 -8.21 -12.33
N ASP A 28 6.33 -8.49 -13.62
CA ASP A 28 5.68 -7.64 -14.60
C ASP A 28 4.19 -7.42 -14.23
N PRO A 29 3.72 -6.17 -14.06
CA PRO A 29 2.38 -5.90 -13.52
C PRO A 29 1.24 -6.63 -14.24
N LYS A 30 1.30 -6.76 -15.57
CA LYS A 30 0.28 -7.50 -16.36
C LYS A 30 0.31 -9.01 -16.15
N SER A 31 1.41 -9.54 -15.61
CA SER A 31 1.59 -10.97 -15.33
C SER A 31 1.11 -11.36 -13.92
N ILE A 32 0.69 -10.41 -13.09
CA ILE A 32 0.20 -10.68 -11.72
C ILE A 32 -1.13 -11.45 -11.73
N GLY A 33 -1.94 -11.34 -12.80
CA GLY A 33 -3.22 -12.03 -12.89
C GLY A 33 -4.35 -11.24 -12.22
N VAL A 34 -4.67 -10.06 -12.78
CA VAL A 34 -5.63 -9.11 -12.18
C VAL A 34 -7.07 -9.30 -12.66
N GLY A 35 -7.31 -10.19 -13.64
CA GLY A 35 -8.65 -10.46 -14.16
C GLY A 35 -8.72 -11.66 -15.11
N GLN A 36 -9.93 -12.20 -15.29
CA GLN A 36 -10.18 -13.44 -16.05
C GLN A 36 -9.78 -13.33 -17.53
N TYR A 37 -10.11 -12.22 -18.17
CA TYR A 37 -9.87 -11.99 -19.61
C TYR A 37 -8.72 -11.00 -19.85
N GLN A 38 -7.77 -10.87 -18.91
CA GLN A 38 -6.66 -9.91 -19.03
C GLN A 38 -5.81 -10.11 -20.30
N HIS A 39 -5.76 -11.35 -20.81
CA HIS A 39 -5.02 -11.71 -22.02
C HIS A 39 -5.72 -11.25 -23.30
N ASP A 40 -7.04 -11.08 -23.26
CA ASP A 40 -7.86 -10.61 -24.40
C ASP A 40 -7.92 -9.08 -24.49
N MET A 41 -7.40 -8.38 -23.48
CA MET A 41 -7.36 -6.92 -23.45
C MET A 41 -6.21 -6.35 -24.29
N ASN A 42 -6.30 -5.06 -24.62
CA ASN A 42 -5.20 -4.33 -25.22
C ASN A 42 -4.00 -4.28 -24.25
N GLN A 43 -2.97 -5.07 -24.55
CA GLN A 43 -1.83 -5.27 -23.67
C GLN A 43 -1.07 -3.98 -23.37
N LYS A 44 -0.99 -3.03 -24.31
CA LYS A 44 -0.31 -1.75 -24.08
C LYS A 44 -1.06 -0.89 -23.06
N LYS A 45 -2.37 -0.76 -23.21
CA LYS A 45 -3.20 0.00 -22.26
C LYS A 45 -3.24 -0.65 -20.88
N LEU A 46 -3.27 -1.98 -20.83
CA LEU A 46 -3.21 -2.73 -19.58
C LEU A 46 -1.89 -2.49 -18.84
N ASP A 47 -0.77 -2.56 -19.57
CA ASP A 47 0.58 -2.31 -19.06
C ASP A 47 0.73 -0.88 -18.51
N GLU A 48 0.27 0.12 -19.25
CA GLU A 48 0.26 1.53 -18.81
C GLU A 48 -0.58 1.73 -17.53
N ALA A 49 -1.80 1.18 -17.50
CA ALA A 49 -2.70 1.32 -16.35
C ALA A 49 -2.13 0.63 -15.10
N LEU A 50 -1.66 -0.61 -15.23
CA LEU A 50 -1.12 -1.36 -14.09
C LEU A 50 0.20 -0.78 -13.61
N SER A 51 1.06 -0.31 -14.51
CA SER A 51 2.30 0.38 -14.13
C SER A 51 2.02 1.65 -13.33
N GLY A 52 1.00 2.44 -13.71
CA GLY A 52 0.56 3.61 -12.95
C GLY A 52 0.09 3.25 -11.54
N VAL A 53 -0.70 2.18 -11.39
CA VAL A 53 -1.13 1.70 -10.07
C VAL A 53 0.05 1.26 -9.19
N VAL A 54 1.06 0.62 -9.78
CA VAL A 54 2.26 0.21 -9.07
C VAL A 54 3.08 1.43 -8.64
N GLU A 55 3.27 2.40 -9.53
CA GLU A 55 3.94 3.68 -9.22
C GLU A 55 3.23 4.40 -8.07
N ASP A 56 1.91 4.59 -8.15
CA ASP A 56 1.12 5.23 -7.11
C ASP A 56 1.26 4.49 -5.76
N SER A 57 1.22 3.16 -5.78
CA SER A 57 1.33 2.34 -4.58
C SER A 57 2.71 2.44 -3.93
N VAL A 58 3.78 2.39 -4.73
CA VAL A 58 5.16 2.47 -4.25
C VAL A 58 5.46 3.86 -3.68
N ASN A 59 5.08 4.93 -4.38
CA ASN A 59 5.34 6.30 -3.92
C ASN A 59 4.48 6.67 -2.70
N LYS A 60 3.26 6.14 -2.59
CA LYS A 60 2.41 6.35 -1.41
C LYS A 60 2.95 5.69 -0.14
N VAL A 61 3.59 4.52 -0.26
CA VAL A 61 4.24 3.85 0.88
C VAL A 61 5.61 4.45 1.16
N GLY A 62 6.34 4.86 0.12
CA GLY A 62 7.73 5.29 0.18
C GLY A 62 8.68 4.12 0.39
N VAL A 63 9.97 4.33 0.13
CA VAL A 63 10.97 3.25 0.17
C VAL A 63 12.14 3.63 1.06
N ASP A 64 12.68 2.67 1.81
CA ASP A 64 13.95 2.88 2.52
C ASP A 64 15.12 2.65 1.55
N LEU A 65 15.95 3.66 1.40
CA LEU A 65 16.99 3.74 0.39
C LEU A 65 18.10 2.69 0.60
N ASN A 66 18.38 2.33 1.84
CA ASN A 66 19.45 1.42 2.20
C ASN A 66 19.02 -0.05 2.07
N THR A 67 17.72 -0.33 2.10
CA THR A 67 17.18 -1.70 2.07
C THR A 67 16.43 -2.05 0.78
N ALA A 68 15.92 -1.05 0.05
CA ALA A 68 15.11 -1.27 -1.15
C ALA A 68 15.87 -2.05 -2.24
N SER A 69 15.15 -2.88 -2.99
CA SER A 69 15.69 -3.55 -4.18
C SER A 69 15.67 -2.62 -5.40
N ALA A 70 16.52 -2.89 -6.40
CA ALA A 70 16.49 -2.14 -7.66
C ALA A 70 15.10 -2.18 -8.33
N SER A 71 14.42 -3.33 -8.28
CA SER A 71 13.07 -3.48 -8.82
C SER A 71 12.02 -2.61 -8.12
N LEU A 72 12.20 -2.32 -6.83
CA LEU A 72 11.31 -1.44 -6.09
C LEU A 72 11.62 0.03 -6.39
N LEU A 73 12.92 0.39 -6.46
CA LEU A 73 13.39 1.74 -6.80
C LEU A 73 12.98 2.15 -8.23
N GLU A 74 12.82 1.19 -9.14
CA GLU A 74 12.34 1.40 -10.52
C GLU A 74 10.97 2.10 -10.62
N TYR A 75 10.15 2.02 -9.57
CA TYR A 75 8.81 2.62 -9.52
C TYR A 75 8.74 3.90 -8.69
N ILE A 76 9.88 4.43 -8.23
CA ILE A 76 9.92 5.73 -7.56
C ILE A 76 9.90 6.85 -8.60
N SER A 77 9.13 7.91 -8.30
CA SER A 77 9.02 9.07 -9.18
C SER A 77 10.39 9.64 -9.55
N GLY A 78 10.62 9.84 -10.84
CA GLY A 78 11.89 10.36 -11.36
C GLY A 78 13.05 9.35 -11.44
N ILE A 79 12.83 8.08 -11.06
CA ILE A 79 13.86 7.02 -11.12
C ILE A 79 13.61 6.11 -12.31
N SER A 80 14.64 5.91 -13.13
CA SER A 80 14.63 4.91 -14.20
C SER A 80 15.33 3.63 -13.76
N LYS A 81 15.11 2.55 -14.50
CA LYS A 81 15.84 1.27 -14.34
C LYS A 81 17.35 1.38 -14.29
N ALA A 82 17.93 2.30 -15.04
CA ALA A 82 19.37 2.55 -14.98
C ALA A 82 19.77 3.21 -13.65
N ILE A 83 19.01 4.22 -13.22
CA ILE A 83 19.28 4.95 -11.98
C ILE A 83 19.07 4.04 -10.76
N ALA A 84 18.01 3.23 -10.74
CA ALA A 84 17.75 2.27 -9.67
C ALA A 84 18.92 1.30 -9.45
N LYS A 85 19.50 0.76 -10.53
CA LYS A 85 20.72 -0.07 -10.46
C LYS A 85 21.93 0.72 -9.95
N ASN A 86 22.09 1.97 -10.40
CA ASN A 86 23.19 2.82 -9.95
C ASN A 86 23.08 3.18 -8.46
N ILE A 87 21.87 3.37 -7.92
CA ILE A 87 21.66 3.59 -6.48
C ILE A 87 22.12 2.37 -5.68
N VAL A 88 21.75 1.16 -6.13
CA VAL A 88 22.18 -0.09 -5.49
C VAL A 88 23.70 -0.28 -5.59
N ALA A 89 24.29 -0.03 -6.76
CA ALA A 89 25.74 -0.11 -6.93
C ALA A 89 26.46 0.91 -6.03
N TYR A 90 25.96 2.13 -5.96
CA TYR A 90 26.53 3.17 -5.12
C TYR A 90 26.57 2.77 -3.64
N ARG A 91 25.49 2.18 -3.10
CA ARG A 91 25.50 1.73 -1.69
C ARG A 91 26.39 0.53 -1.44
N GLU A 92 26.58 -0.34 -2.43
CA GLU A 92 27.46 -1.49 -2.32
C GLU A 92 28.94 -1.06 -2.33
N GLU A 93 29.27 -0.02 -3.09
CA GLU A 93 30.62 0.52 -3.21
C GLU A 93 30.99 1.51 -2.10
N ASN A 94 30.07 2.40 -1.69
CA ASN A 94 30.33 3.52 -0.78
C ASN A 94 29.76 3.30 0.63
N GLY A 95 28.99 2.22 0.84
CA GLY A 95 28.29 1.95 2.08
C GLY A 95 26.88 2.57 2.13
N GLN A 96 26.28 2.51 3.31
CA GLN A 96 24.91 3.01 3.52
C GLN A 96 24.84 4.53 3.35
N PHE A 97 23.75 5.01 2.76
CA PHE A 97 23.45 6.42 2.65
C PHE A 97 23.11 7.00 4.02
N THR A 98 23.68 8.16 4.32
CA THR A 98 23.46 8.87 5.60
C THR A 98 22.67 10.16 5.47
N ASP A 99 22.54 10.69 4.25
CA ASP A 99 21.84 11.93 3.92
C ASP A 99 21.26 11.79 2.50
N ARG A 100 20.04 12.28 2.26
CA ARG A 100 19.42 12.25 0.92
C ARG A 100 20.27 12.95 -0.13
N LYS A 101 21.02 14.00 0.22
CA LYS A 101 21.88 14.73 -0.72
C LYS A 101 22.97 13.86 -1.33
N GLU A 102 23.33 12.73 -0.71
CA GLU A 102 24.26 11.76 -1.28
C GLU A 102 23.72 11.13 -2.57
N LEU A 103 22.39 11.17 -2.82
CA LEU A 103 21.79 10.75 -4.09
C LEU A 103 22.31 11.54 -5.28
N LEU A 104 22.71 12.81 -5.10
CA LEU A 104 23.29 13.62 -6.17
C LEU A 104 24.68 13.12 -6.62
N LYS A 105 25.32 12.25 -5.82
CA LYS A 105 26.58 11.59 -6.18
C LYS A 105 26.35 10.32 -7.01
N VAL A 106 25.12 9.84 -7.11
CA VAL A 106 24.78 8.65 -7.88
C VAL A 106 24.85 8.95 -9.38
N ALA A 107 25.52 8.08 -10.13
CA ALA A 107 25.69 8.24 -11.56
C ALA A 107 24.32 8.39 -12.27
N LYS A 108 24.21 9.42 -13.13
CA LYS A 108 23.02 9.74 -13.94
C LYS A 108 21.79 10.22 -13.14
N LEU A 109 21.92 10.46 -11.84
CA LEU A 109 20.90 11.11 -11.02
C LEU A 109 21.18 12.61 -10.95
N GLY A 110 20.41 13.40 -11.72
CA GLY A 110 20.56 14.85 -11.77
C GLY A 110 19.68 15.58 -10.75
N PRO A 111 19.84 16.92 -10.59
CA PRO A 111 19.08 17.71 -9.63
C PRO A 111 17.55 17.61 -9.78
N LYS A 112 17.05 17.55 -11.02
CA LYS A 112 15.61 17.35 -11.27
C LYS A 112 15.11 15.97 -10.83
N ALA A 113 15.89 14.92 -11.10
CA ALA A 113 15.53 13.58 -10.67
C ALA A 113 15.53 13.47 -9.14
N PHE A 114 16.50 14.12 -8.49
CA PHE A 114 16.55 14.26 -7.03
C PHE A 114 15.31 14.95 -6.47
N GLU A 115 14.91 16.09 -7.04
CA GLU A 115 13.70 16.82 -6.64
C GLU A 115 12.43 15.98 -6.78
N GLN A 116 12.32 15.15 -7.80
CA GLN A 116 11.16 14.27 -7.97
C GLN A 116 11.17 13.08 -7.00
N CYS A 117 12.34 12.52 -6.65
CA CYS A 117 12.41 11.27 -5.90
C CYS A 117 12.60 11.46 -4.39
N ALA A 118 13.19 12.57 -3.94
CA ALA A 118 13.72 12.70 -2.58
C ALA A 118 12.63 12.58 -1.50
N GLY A 119 11.41 13.03 -1.78
CA GLY A 119 10.28 12.94 -0.84
C GLY A 119 9.81 11.51 -0.58
N PHE A 120 10.05 10.59 -1.52
CA PHE A 120 9.62 9.19 -1.46
C PHE A 120 10.69 8.24 -0.91
N MET A 121 11.93 8.73 -0.78
CA MET A 121 13.09 7.94 -0.33
C MET A 121 13.42 8.25 1.13
N ARG A 122 13.32 7.25 2.01
CA ARG A 122 13.60 7.38 3.44
C ARG A 122 14.97 6.83 3.79
N ILE A 123 15.60 7.40 4.82
CA ILE A 123 16.85 6.91 5.39
C ILE A 123 16.64 6.65 6.88
N SER A 124 16.52 5.38 7.25
CA SER A 124 16.46 4.99 8.66
C SER A 124 17.81 5.20 9.33
N GLY A 125 17.86 6.01 10.40
CA GLY A 125 19.10 6.29 11.14
C GLY A 125 20.07 7.24 10.42
N GLY A 126 19.57 8.06 9.49
CA GLY A 126 20.37 9.11 8.82
C GLY A 126 20.84 10.21 9.78
N LYS A 127 21.75 11.08 9.30
CA LYS A 127 22.26 12.23 10.06
C LYS A 127 21.16 13.24 10.36
N ASN A 128 20.23 13.42 9.43
CA ASN A 128 19.09 14.29 9.60
C ASN A 128 17.85 13.46 9.97
N PRO A 129 17.24 13.68 11.15
CA PRO A 129 16.01 13.02 11.56
C PRO A 129 14.84 13.16 10.56
N LEU A 130 14.81 14.25 9.78
CA LEU A 130 13.78 14.47 8.76
C LEU A 130 13.89 13.53 7.56
N ASP A 131 15.06 12.94 7.30
CA ASP A 131 15.25 11.98 6.20
C ASP A 131 14.50 10.66 6.44
N ALA A 132 14.07 10.39 7.68
CA ALA A 132 13.19 9.28 8.01
C ALA A 132 11.71 9.56 7.67
N THR A 133 11.35 10.80 7.36
CA THR A 133 9.97 11.24 7.11
C THR A 133 9.68 11.45 5.62
N SER A 134 8.42 11.60 5.23
CA SER A 134 8.04 11.97 3.85
C SER A 134 8.21 13.47 3.56
N VAL A 135 8.73 14.27 4.51
CA VAL A 135 8.97 15.71 4.30
C VAL A 135 10.02 15.89 3.22
N HIS A 136 9.71 16.68 2.21
CA HIS A 136 10.63 16.95 1.10
C HIS A 136 11.80 17.84 1.56
N PRO A 137 13.04 17.63 1.06
CA PRO A 137 14.20 18.48 1.38
C PRO A 137 14.00 19.98 1.17
N GLU A 138 13.14 20.39 0.24
CA GLU A 138 12.78 21.81 0.02
C GLU A 138 12.12 22.45 1.26
N SER A 139 11.45 21.63 2.07
CA SER A 139 10.69 22.06 3.24
C SER A 139 11.43 21.84 4.56
N TYR A 140 12.72 21.48 4.52
CA TYR A 140 13.51 21.22 5.73
C TYR A 140 13.70 22.45 6.60
N GLU A 141 13.90 23.61 5.98
CA GLU A 141 14.02 24.88 6.71
C GLU A 141 12.71 25.19 7.45
N ALA A 142 11.57 25.06 6.75
CA ALA A 142 10.25 25.27 7.32
C ALA A 142 9.92 24.28 8.44
N ALA A 143 10.22 22.99 8.25
CA ALA A 143 10.00 21.96 9.26
C ALA A 143 10.87 22.18 10.51
N SER A 144 12.15 22.54 10.32
CA SER A 144 13.06 22.84 11.43
C SER A 144 12.66 24.10 12.20
N ALA A 145 12.19 25.14 11.49
CA ALA A 145 11.67 26.36 12.10
C ALA A 145 10.36 26.11 12.87
N LEU A 146 9.47 25.27 12.35
CA LEU A 146 8.25 24.84 13.03
C LEU A 146 8.58 24.10 14.35
N LEU A 147 9.48 23.12 14.31
CA LEU A 147 9.91 22.38 15.50
C LEU A 147 10.52 23.33 16.55
N SER A 148 11.38 24.25 16.12
CA SER A 148 12.02 25.24 17.00
C SER A 148 11.00 26.17 17.67
N LYS A 149 9.99 26.64 16.92
CA LYS A 149 8.90 27.48 17.47
C LYS A 149 8.04 26.76 18.50
N LEU A 150 7.85 25.46 18.31
CA LEU A 150 7.06 24.61 19.21
C LEU A 150 7.90 24.04 20.38
N GLY A 151 9.22 24.32 20.40
CA GLY A 151 10.11 23.89 21.47
C GLY A 151 10.58 22.44 21.36
N TYR A 152 10.40 21.79 20.20
CA TYR A 152 10.83 20.42 19.95
C TYR A 152 12.22 20.36 19.31
N LYS A 153 12.92 19.26 19.54
CA LYS A 153 14.20 18.96 18.91
C LYS A 153 13.99 18.08 17.67
N PRO A 154 14.88 18.16 16.66
CA PRO A 154 14.82 17.27 15.50
C PRO A 154 14.80 15.77 15.86
N ASN A 155 15.50 15.37 16.93
CA ASN A 155 15.51 13.97 17.37
C ASN A 155 14.17 13.50 17.99
N ASP A 156 13.30 14.42 18.41
CA ASP A 156 11.98 14.07 18.94
C ASP A 156 11.06 13.52 17.83
N VAL A 157 11.37 13.83 16.56
CA VAL A 157 10.72 13.27 15.38
C VAL A 157 10.90 11.75 15.39
N VAL A 158 12.13 11.26 15.42
CA VAL A 158 12.43 9.81 15.37
C VAL A 158 11.93 9.08 16.63
N ALA A 159 11.88 9.77 17.77
CA ALA A 159 11.37 9.21 19.02
C ALA A 159 9.84 9.06 19.07
N GLY A 160 9.09 9.63 18.12
CA GLY A 160 7.63 9.59 18.12
C GLY A 160 6.98 10.42 19.23
N ASN A 161 7.73 11.35 19.84
CA ASN A 161 7.27 12.19 20.95
C ASN A 161 6.44 13.41 20.50
N LEU A 162 6.15 13.52 19.20
CA LEU A 162 5.43 14.64 18.58
C LEU A 162 3.92 14.41 18.47
N LEU A 163 3.39 13.37 19.10
CA LEU A 163 1.95 13.09 19.16
C LEU A 163 1.19 14.31 19.74
N GLY A 164 0.37 14.97 18.91
CA GLY A 164 -0.39 16.17 19.28
C GLY A 164 0.20 17.50 18.79
N LEU A 165 1.21 17.47 17.92
CA LEU A 165 1.74 18.67 17.25
C LEU A 165 0.63 19.49 16.57
N SER A 166 -0.34 18.81 15.97
CA SER A 166 -1.53 19.40 15.33
C SER A 166 -2.39 20.21 16.30
N LEU A 167 -2.44 19.84 17.58
CA LEU A 167 -3.19 20.56 18.60
C LEU A 167 -2.50 21.85 19.05
N GLN A 168 -1.18 21.94 18.86
CA GLN A 168 -0.42 23.15 19.19
C GLN A 168 -0.47 24.20 18.08
N VAL A 169 -0.73 23.79 16.83
CA VAL A 169 -0.90 24.70 15.70
C VAL A 169 -2.33 25.26 15.70
N LYS A 170 -2.53 26.38 16.40
CA LYS A 170 -3.84 27.04 16.51
C LYS A 170 -4.31 27.70 15.21
N ASP A 171 -3.39 28.23 14.40
CA ASP A 171 -3.69 28.94 13.15
C ASP A 171 -2.69 28.55 12.05
N TYR A 172 -3.11 27.65 11.16
CA TYR A 172 -2.31 27.16 10.05
C TYR A 172 -1.99 28.24 9.02
N LYS A 173 -2.86 29.24 8.82
CA LYS A 173 -2.64 30.28 7.79
C LYS A 173 -1.52 31.22 8.18
N LYS A 174 -1.54 31.69 9.43
CA LYS A 174 -0.48 32.58 9.95
C LYS A 174 0.85 31.85 10.02
N MET A 175 0.85 30.63 10.56
CA MET A 175 2.05 29.82 10.68
C MET A 175 2.66 29.50 9.31
N ALA A 176 1.83 29.19 8.30
CA ALA A 176 2.31 28.92 6.95
C ALA A 176 2.95 30.17 6.30
N ALA A 177 2.33 31.35 6.47
CA ALA A 177 2.87 32.61 5.98
C ALA A 177 4.21 32.98 6.66
N GLU A 178 4.34 32.74 7.98
CA GLU A 178 5.59 32.96 8.71
C GLU A 178 6.71 32.01 8.27
N LEU A 179 6.37 30.78 7.92
CA LEU A 179 7.31 29.75 7.46
C LEU A 179 7.59 29.81 5.95
N GLY A 180 6.91 30.71 5.21
CA GLY A 180 7.08 30.86 3.77
C GLY A 180 6.55 29.70 2.93
N ILE A 181 5.62 28.90 3.46
CA ILE A 181 5.05 27.72 2.78
C ILE A 181 3.53 27.83 2.62
N GLY A 182 2.94 26.96 1.80
CA GLY A 182 1.49 26.86 1.64
C GLY A 182 0.80 26.21 2.86
N GLU A 183 -0.48 26.53 3.08
CA GLU A 183 -1.27 25.95 4.18
C GLU A 183 -1.36 24.42 4.08
N ILE A 184 -1.53 23.89 2.86
CA ILE A 184 -1.63 22.45 2.60
C ILE A 184 -0.29 21.77 2.94
N THR A 185 0.82 22.33 2.47
CA THR A 185 2.18 21.85 2.77
C THR A 185 2.44 21.82 4.27
N LEU A 186 2.05 22.86 5.01
CA LEU A 186 2.20 22.87 6.47
C LEU A 186 1.38 21.76 7.14
N ARG A 187 0.13 21.54 6.69
CA ARG A 187 -0.72 20.46 7.23
C ARG A 187 -0.09 19.10 7.00
N ASP A 188 0.51 18.88 5.84
CA ASP A 188 1.15 17.59 5.51
C ASP A 188 2.45 17.39 6.30
N ILE A 189 3.28 18.44 6.43
CA ILE A 189 4.46 18.41 7.32
C ILE A 189 4.05 18.08 8.75
N VAL A 190 3.02 18.72 9.29
CA VAL A 190 2.56 18.45 10.67
C VAL A 190 2.13 17.00 10.83
N LYS A 191 1.34 16.45 9.90
CA LYS A 191 0.91 15.05 9.94
C LYS A 191 2.09 14.08 9.88
N GLU A 192 3.08 14.36 9.04
CA GLU A 192 4.26 13.51 8.92
C GLU A 192 5.20 13.60 10.13
N LEU A 193 5.32 14.77 10.76
CA LEU A 193 6.08 14.91 11.99
C LEU A 193 5.41 14.20 13.18
N GLU A 194 4.08 14.15 13.23
CA GLU A 194 3.35 13.42 14.28
C GLU A 194 3.52 11.90 14.16
N LYS A 195 3.55 11.38 12.93
CA LYS A 195 3.70 9.94 12.65
C LYS A 195 4.73 9.73 11.52
N PRO A 196 6.03 9.87 11.83
CA PRO A 196 7.07 9.72 10.83
C PRO A 196 7.07 8.31 10.26
N ALA A 197 7.30 8.22 8.95
CA ALA A 197 7.34 6.95 8.22
C ALA A 197 6.06 6.11 8.34
N ARG A 198 4.90 6.74 8.58
CA ARG A 198 3.60 6.05 8.65
C ARG A 198 3.42 5.18 7.41
N ASP A 199 3.31 3.88 7.61
CA ASP A 199 2.94 2.98 6.54
C ASP A 199 1.42 3.08 6.33
N PRO A 200 0.93 3.54 5.17
CA PRO A 200 -0.51 3.61 4.90
C PRO A 200 -1.18 2.22 4.90
N ARG A 201 -0.39 1.14 4.85
CA ARG A 201 -0.86 -0.24 4.90
C ARG A 201 -1.21 -0.71 6.31
N ASP A 202 -0.65 -0.09 7.36
CA ASP A 202 -0.92 -0.49 8.75
C ASP A 202 -2.37 -0.19 9.16
N ASP A 203 -2.98 0.81 8.55
CA ASP A 203 -4.38 1.17 8.74
C ASP A 203 -5.35 0.28 7.95
N MET A 204 -4.85 -0.62 7.09
CA MET A 204 -5.68 -1.52 6.31
C MET A 204 -6.19 -2.69 7.17
N PRO A 205 -7.41 -3.19 6.90
CA PRO A 205 -7.92 -4.35 7.62
C PRO A 205 -6.98 -5.54 7.44
N LYS A 206 -6.55 -6.13 8.56
CA LYS A 206 -5.66 -7.28 8.54
C LYS A 206 -6.32 -8.45 7.81
N PRO A 207 -5.55 -9.26 7.06
CA PRO A 207 -6.06 -10.51 6.51
C PRO A 207 -6.68 -11.35 7.63
N ILE A 208 -7.90 -11.83 7.40
CA ILE A 208 -8.54 -12.75 8.32
C ILE A 208 -7.83 -14.10 8.17
N LEU A 209 -6.90 -14.38 9.08
CA LEU A 209 -6.34 -15.72 9.20
C LEU A 209 -7.44 -16.63 9.75
N ARG A 210 -7.97 -17.52 8.91
CA ARG A 210 -8.91 -18.54 9.37
C ARG A 210 -8.23 -19.40 10.43
N SER A 211 -8.73 -19.33 11.66
CA SER A 211 -8.31 -20.20 12.77
C SER A 211 -8.88 -21.62 12.60
N ASP A 212 -9.95 -21.74 11.82
CA ASP A 212 -10.75 -22.95 11.70
C ASP A 212 -10.84 -23.28 10.21
N VAL A 213 -10.14 -24.32 9.77
CA VAL A 213 -10.34 -24.88 8.42
C VAL A 213 -11.72 -25.56 8.44
N LEU A 214 -12.75 -24.80 8.10
CA LEU A 214 -14.10 -25.32 7.89
C LEU A 214 -14.13 -26.05 6.55
N GLU A 215 -14.59 -27.29 6.53
CA GLU A 215 -14.97 -27.94 5.28
C GLU A 215 -16.37 -27.49 4.87
N MET A 216 -16.73 -27.67 3.60
CA MET A 216 -18.10 -27.38 3.13
C MET A 216 -19.17 -28.16 3.92
N LYS A 217 -18.80 -29.30 4.54
CA LYS A 217 -19.67 -30.12 5.40
C LYS A 217 -20.02 -29.45 6.72
N ASP A 218 -19.16 -28.55 7.20
CA ASP A 218 -19.32 -27.88 8.50
C ASP A 218 -20.20 -26.63 8.38
N LEU A 219 -20.49 -26.18 7.16
CA LEU A 219 -21.38 -25.07 6.89
C LEU A 219 -22.83 -25.46 7.20
N LYS A 220 -23.47 -24.65 8.03
CA LYS A 220 -24.90 -24.74 8.34
C LYS A 220 -25.61 -23.48 7.87
N GLU A 221 -26.85 -23.65 7.41
CA GLU A 221 -27.72 -22.52 7.08
C GLU A 221 -27.90 -21.62 8.31
N GLY A 222 -27.88 -20.31 8.10
CA GLY A 222 -27.92 -19.29 9.15
C GLY A 222 -26.57 -18.92 9.76
N MET A 223 -25.49 -19.65 9.47
CA MET A 223 -24.15 -19.29 9.96
C MET A 223 -23.68 -17.97 9.34
N VAL A 224 -23.16 -17.06 10.16
CA VAL A 224 -22.57 -15.80 9.72
C VAL A 224 -21.05 -15.95 9.72
N LEU A 225 -20.43 -15.63 8.59
CA LEU A 225 -19.00 -15.75 8.36
C LEU A 225 -18.49 -14.45 7.74
N LYS A 226 -17.24 -14.10 8.03
CA LYS A 226 -16.53 -13.10 7.24
C LYS A 226 -15.92 -13.73 6.02
N GLY A 227 -16.13 -13.12 4.87
CA GLY A 227 -15.53 -13.55 3.62
C GLY A 227 -14.98 -12.39 2.81
N THR A 228 -14.09 -12.70 1.88
CA THR A 228 -13.48 -11.71 0.99
C THR A 228 -14.09 -11.83 -0.39
N VAL A 229 -14.53 -10.71 -0.97
CA VAL A 229 -15.06 -10.66 -2.34
C VAL A 229 -13.93 -11.00 -3.32
N ARG A 230 -14.03 -12.16 -3.96
CA ARG A 230 -13.08 -12.65 -4.97
C ARG A 230 -13.36 -12.04 -6.34
N ASN A 231 -14.64 -11.87 -6.66
CA ASN A 231 -15.08 -11.42 -7.98
C ASN A 231 -16.48 -10.80 -7.91
N VAL A 232 -16.76 -9.86 -8.81
CA VAL A 232 -18.07 -9.22 -8.95
C VAL A 232 -18.53 -9.39 -10.40
N ILE A 233 -19.77 -9.81 -10.59
CA ILE A 233 -20.42 -10.05 -11.87
C ILE A 233 -21.78 -9.35 -11.91
N ASP A 234 -22.41 -9.24 -13.07
CA ASP A 234 -23.64 -8.45 -13.23
C ASP A 234 -24.80 -8.88 -12.31
N PHE A 235 -24.88 -10.18 -11.98
CA PHE A 235 -25.96 -10.74 -11.16
C PHE A 235 -25.57 -11.05 -9.70
N GLY A 236 -24.36 -10.72 -9.27
CA GLY A 236 -23.92 -10.98 -7.90
C GLY A 236 -22.42 -10.84 -7.65
N ALA A 237 -21.97 -11.33 -6.50
CA ALA A 237 -20.57 -11.35 -6.11
C ALA A 237 -20.18 -12.72 -5.56
N PHE A 238 -18.96 -13.16 -5.88
CA PHE A 238 -18.36 -14.37 -5.32
C PHE A 238 -17.51 -14.01 -4.10
N VAL A 239 -17.77 -14.69 -2.98
CA VAL A 239 -17.14 -14.43 -1.69
C VAL A 239 -16.46 -15.70 -1.20
N ASP A 240 -15.17 -15.61 -0.89
CA ASP A 240 -14.41 -16.69 -0.24
C ASP A 240 -14.64 -16.64 1.27
N ILE A 241 -15.36 -17.63 1.79
CA ILE A 241 -15.75 -17.72 3.21
C ILE A 241 -14.98 -18.73 4.03
N GLY A 242 -14.30 -19.70 3.41
CA GLY A 242 -13.88 -20.83 4.23
C GLY A 242 -13.15 -21.93 3.53
N VAL A 243 -13.85 -22.40 2.51
CA VAL A 243 -14.11 -23.84 2.42
C VAL A 243 -13.63 -24.39 1.09
N HIS A 244 -12.62 -23.74 0.48
CA HIS A 244 -12.09 -23.99 -0.87
C HIS A 244 -13.10 -23.82 -2.01
N GLN A 245 -14.31 -23.38 -1.71
CA GLN A 245 -15.37 -23.12 -2.67
C GLN A 245 -15.96 -21.74 -2.39
N ASP A 246 -16.00 -20.90 -3.41
CA ASP A 246 -16.58 -19.56 -3.30
C ASP A 246 -18.10 -19.65 -3.19
N GLY A 247 -18.67 -18.86 -2.30
CA GLY A 247 -20.12 -18.69 -2.20
C GLY A 247 -20.60 -17.53 -3.07
N LEU A 248 -21.80 -17.66 -3.62
CA LEU A 248 -22.42 -16.63 -4.44
C LEU A 248 -23.39 -15.81 -3.60
N VAL A 249 -23.19 -14.50 -3.57
CA VAL A 249 -24.19 -13.53 -3.12
C VAL A 249 -24.90 -13.01 -4.37
N HIS A 250 -26.17 -13.36 -4.53
CA HIS A 250 -26.98 -12.85 -5.65
C HIS A 250 -27.30 -11.36 -5.44
N ILE A 251 -27.48 -10.57 -6.51
CA ILE A 251 -27.76 -9.11 -6.43
C ILE A 251 -28.93 -8.78 -5.48
N SER A 252 -29.96 -9.63 -5.45
CA SER A 252 -31.11 -9.47 -4.56
C SER A 252 -30.80 -9.71 -3.09
N GLU A 253 -29.68 -10.35 -2.77
CA GLU A 253 -29.22 -10.71 -1.42
C GLU A 253 -28.04 -9.84 -0.96
N MET A 254 -27.57 -8.90 -1.77
CA MET A 254 -26.45 -8.01 -1.43
C MET A 254 -26.87 -6.87 -0.49
N THR A 255 -28.03 -6.25 -0.74
CA THR A 255 -28.49 -5.08 0.03
C THR A 255 -29.99 -5.05 0.21
N GLU A 256 -30.47 -4.38 1.27
CA GLU A 256 -31.91 -4.13 1.49
C GLU A 256 -32.51 -3.16 0.46
N ARG A 257 -31.69 -2.25 -0.06
CA ARG A 257 -32.08 -1.33 -1.15
C ARG A 257 -31.97 -2.01 -2.51
N PHE A 258 -32.76 -1.54 -3.48
CA PHE A 258 -32.59 -1.92 -4.87
C PHE A 258 -31.31 -1.32 -5.44
N ILE A 259 -30.51 -2.14 -6.13
CA ILE A 259 -29.25 -1.75 -6.77
C ILE A 259 -29.28 -2.22 -8.21
N LYS A 260 -28.76 -1.40 -9.13
CA LYS A 260 -28.71 -1.74 -10.56
C LYS A 260 -27.51 -2.62 -10.89
N HIS A 261 -26.37 -2.38 -10.25
CA HIS A 261 -25.17 -3.16 -10.45
C HIS A 261 -24.46 -3.54 -9.14
N PRO A 262 -24.01 -4.80 -8.95
CA PRO A 262 -23.31 -5.25 -7.74
C PRO A 262 -22.08 -4.42 -7.32
N LEU A 263 -21.40 -3.77 -8.28
CA LEU A 263 -20.29 -2.85 -8.05
C LEU A 263 -20.67 -1.60 -7.24
N GLU A 264 -21.95 -1.25 -7.14
CA GLU A 264 -22.42 -0.16 -6.28
C GLU A 264 -22.43 -0.56 -4.79
N ALA A 265 -22.38 -1.86 -4.49
CA ALA A 265 -22.44 -2.40 -3.13
C ALA A 265 -21.08 -2.89 -2.63
N VAL A 266 -20.29 -3.54 -3.50
CA VAL A 266 -19.02 -4.17 -3.11
C VAL A 266 -17.98 -4.04 -4.22
N SER A 267 -16.72 -4.02 -3.82
CA SER A 267 -15.54 -4.08 -4.68
C SER A 267 -14.80 -5.41 -4.49
N VAL A 268 -14.04 -5.81 -5.51
CA VAL A 268 -13.13 -6.96 -5.38
C VAL A 268 -12.10 -6.67 -4.29
N GLY A 269 -11.96 -7.60 -3.34
CA GLY A 269 -11.10 -7.45 -2.17
C GLY A 269 -11.81 -6.99 -0.90
N ASP A 270 -13.08 -6.55 -0.99
CA ASP A 270 -13.83 -6.14 0.20
C ASP A 270 -14.03 -7.31 1.16
N ILE A 271 -13.92 -7.02 2.46
CA ILE A 271 -14.25 -7.96 3.52
C ILE A 271 -15.69 -7.71 3.94
N VAL A 272 -16.53 -8.71 3.75
CA VAL A 272 -17.98 -8.63 3.99
C VAL A 272 -18.44 -9.70 4.98
N ASP A 273 -19.40 -9.34 5.81
CA ASP A 273 -20.14 -10.30 6.63
C ASP A 273 -21.24 -10.94 5.77
N VAL A 274 -21.24 -12.27 5.70
CA VAL A 274 -22.16 -13.05 4.88
C VAL A 274 -22.81 -14.16 5.70
N ARG A 275 -24.10 -14.38 5.47
CA ARG A 275 -24.89 -15.45 6.07
C ARG A 275 -25.10 -16.56 5.05
N VAL A 276 -24.88 -17.80 5.46
CA VAL A 276 -25.17 -18.97 4.64
C VAL A 276 -26.69 -19.14 4.51
N ILE A 277 -27.22 -19.05 3.29
CA ILE A 277 -28.64 -19.31 3.00
C ILE A 277 -28.86 -20.78 2.70
N GLY A 278 -27.93 -21.40 1.95
CA GLY A 278 -28.07 -22.77 1.50
C GLY A 278 -26.77 -23.37 1.00
N VAL A 279 -26.58 -24.66 1.24
CA VAL A 279 -25.38 -25.42 0.87
C VAL A 279 -25.79 -26.64 0.05
N ASP A 280 -25.43 -26.67 -1.23
CA ASP A 280 -25.64 -27.82 -2.11
C ASP A 280 -24.33 -28.61 -2.24
N MET A 281 -24.19 -29.65 -1.43
CA MET A 281 -23.03 -30.55 -1.41
C MET A 281 -22.86 -31.33 -2.73
N LYS A 282 -23.94 -31.61 -3.46
CA LYS A 282 -23.86 -32.38 -4.72
C LYS A 282 -23.30 -31.51 -5.85
N LYS A 283 -23.73 -30.24 -5.89
CA LYS A 283 -23.30 -29.27 -6.92
C LYS A 283 -22.10 -28.42 -6.50
N LYS A 284 -21.60 -28.59 -5.28
CA LYS A 284 -20.54 -27.76 -4.68
C LYS A 284 -20.88 -26.26 -4.75
N ARG A 285 -22.12 -25.89 -4.42
CA ARG A 285 -22.59 -24.50 -4.45
C ARG A 285 -22.97 -24.04 -3.06
N ILE A 286 -22.59 -22.80 -2.73
CA ILE A 286 -22.90 -22.14 -1.47
C ILE A 286 -23.61 -20.84 -1.81
N SER A 287 -24.82 -20.66 -1.28
CA SER A 287 -25.61 -19.45 -1.45
C SER A 287 -25.47 -18.59 -0.21
N LEU A 288 -25.08 -17.33 -0.40
CA LEU A 288 -24.77 -16.39 0.66
C LEU A 288 -25.69 -15.16 0.58
N SER A 289 -25.97 -14.56 1.74
CA SER A 289 -26.71 -13.30 1.87
C SER A 289 -25.90 -12.29 2.65
N MET A 290 -25.88 -11.04 2.21
CA MET A 290 -25.36 -9.90 2.98
C MET A 290 -26.49 -9.10 3.65
N LYS A 291 -27.75 -9.43 3.38
CA LYS A 291 -28.93 -8.78 3.97
C LYS A 291 -29.04 -9.05 5.47
N GLY A 292 -29.49 -8.03 6.20
CA GLY A 292 -29.69 -8.09 7.66
C GLY A 292 -28.42 -8.23 8.51
N LEU A 293 -27.22 -8.05 7.94
CA LEU A 293 -25.94 -8.16 8.66
C LEU A 293 -25.24 -6.81 8.85
N ASN A 294 -25.49 -5.85 7.97
CA ASN A 294 -24.96 -4.50 8.11
C ASN A 294 -25.85 -3.70 9.09
N LYS A 295 -25.35 -3.49 10.32
CA LYS A 295 -25.81 -2.42 11.22
C LYS A 295 -24.98 -1.17 11.00
#